data_AF-A0A382EPU0-F1
#
_entry.id   AF-A0A382EPU0-F1
#
_cell.length_a   1.000
_cell.length_b   1.000
_cell.length_c   1.000
_cell.angle_alpha   90.00
_cell.angle_beta   90.00
_cell.angle_gamma   90.00
#
_symmetry.space_group_name_H-M   'P 1'
#
loop_
_entity.id
_entity.type
_entity.pdbx_description
1 polymer ?
#
loop_
_entity_poly.entity_id
_entity_poly.type
_entity_poly.pdbx_seq_one_letter_code
_entity_poly.pdbx_strand_id
1 'polypeptide(L)'
;MASIALVRPPQVMPVDVLGISQGTPSIGMAYLNGSLKNANHDVTIVDALGEALDSFHRYGNSKLLVNGLTAEEIPNKIPKSVDVIAISCMFSNEWIYTKLVIQSLAELFPNIPIIAGGEHITADPEFSLRTAPQIDVCVKGEGEKTIIEVIDAILNESAFSEIPGVAFIEDEEYIDTGLSPRIKEIDKIPWPMWDGYPIENYLSRGFGFNQVRGRPMPVMATRGCPFSCTFCSSPQMWTTKWISRDPADVIEEIKSNIEKFNIDHVEFYDLTAIIKKEWTIEFTELMIKNNLNIYWTLPSGTRSEALDGETLRAMKKAGCNRLTYAPETGSIATLKRIKKKVKPDRMIES
;
A
#
# COMPACT_ATOMS: atom_id res chain seq x y z
N MET A 1 -20.64 -8.71 12.97
CA MET A 1 -20.03 -9.40 11.81
C MET A 1 -20.74 -8.90 10.58
N ALA A 2 -19.99 -8.36 9.62
CA ALA A 2 -20.52 -7.87 8.35
C ALA A 2 -19.72 -8.50 7.21
N SER A 3 -20.34 -8.65 6.04
CA SER A 3 -19.73 -9.08 4.80
C SER A 3 -19.18 -7.86 4.05
N ILE A 4 -17.86 -7.79 3.88
CA ILE A 4 -17.17 -6.64 3.29
C ILE A 4 -16.51 -7.06 1.98
N ALA A 5 -16.65 -6.24 0.93
CA ALA A 5 -15.84 -6.40 -0.28
C ALA A 5 -14.69 -5.38 -0.28
N LEU A 6 -13.45 -5.86 -0.28
CA LEU A 6 -12.26 -5.03 -0.52
C LEU A 6 -11.91 -5.04 -2.00
N VAL A 7 -12.05 -3.90 -2.67
CA VAL A 7 -11.90 -3.76 -4.11
C VAL A 7 -10.61 -2.99 -4.43
N ARG A 8 -9.74 -3.63 -5.22
CA ARG A 8 -8.63 -2.96 -5.88
C ARG A 8 -9.01 -2.72 -7.34
N PRO A 9 -9.07 -1.47 -7.80
CA PRO A 9 -9.26 -1.15 -9.21
C PRO A 9 -8.10 -1.66 -10.09
N PRO A 10 -8.32 -1.77 -11.40
CA PRO A 10 -7.25 -2.06 -12.35
C PRO A 10 -6.26 -0.89 -12.44
N GLN A 11 -5.06 -1.17 -12.90
CA GLN A 11 -4.02 -0.16 -13.08
C GLN A 11 -4.29 0.65 -14.36
N VAL A 12 -4.02 1.95 -14.33
CA VAL A 12 -4.18 2.84 -15.49
C VAL A 12 -2.84 3.44 -15.89
N MET A 13 -2.48 3.33 -17.17
CA MET A 13 -1.20 3.80 -17.68
C MET A 13 -1.30 4.37 -19.10
N PRO A 14 -0.45 5.32 -19.51
CA PRO A 14 -0.41 5.77 -20.90
C PRO A 14 0.11 4.68 -21.86
N VAL A 15 -0.44 4.64 -23.08
CA VAL A 15 -0.05 3.68 -24.14
C VAL A 15 1.41 3.78 -24.56
N ASP A 16 2.03 4.95 -24.39
CA ASP A 16 3.38 5.26 -24.86
C ASP A 16 4.45 5.03 -23.77
N VAL A 17 4.09 4.48 -22.60
CA VAL A 17 5.04 4.19 -21.52
C VAL A 17 5.70 2.83 -21.74
N LEU A 18 6.98 2.85 -22.12
CA LEU A 18 7.83 1.66 -22.32
C LEU A 18 8.20 0.93 -21.03
N GLY A 19 8.05 1.59 -19.87
CA GLY A 19 8.26 1.00 -18.55
C GLY A 19 6.93 0.65 -17.90
N ILE A 20 6.36 -0.49 -18.24
CA ILE A 20 5.18 -1.00 -17.54
C ILE A 20 5.60 -1.23 -16.09
N SER A 21 5.03 -0.48 -15.14
CA SER A 21 5.04 -0.90 -13.74
C SER A 21 4.34 -2.24 -13.73
N GLN A 22 5.08 -3.32 -13.49
CA GLN A 22 4.50 -4.64 -13.33
C GLN A 22 3.44 -4.56 -12.23
N GLY A 23 2.31 -5.22 -12.42
CA GLY A 23 1.30 -5.27 -11.38
C GLY A 23 1.89 -5.92 -10.15
N THR A 24 1.79 -5.29 -8.98
CA THR A 24 2.29 -5.84 -7.71
C THR A 24 1.12 -6.19 -6.79
N PRO A 25 1.22 -7.18 -5.89
CA PRO A 25 0.20 -7.40 -4.87
C PRO A 25 0.01 -6.17 -3.97
N SER A 26 -1.24 -5.84 -3.62
CA SER A 26 -1.54 -4.68 -2.78
C SER A 26 -1.34 -4.99 -1.29
N ILE A 27 -0.14 -4.71 -0.76
CA ILE A 27 0.16 -4.91 0.67
C ILE A 27 -0.73 -4.08 1.59
N GLY A 28 -1.08 -2.85 1.20
CA GLY A 28 -1.98 -2.00 1.99
C GLY A 28 -3.35 -2.64 2.19
N MET A 29 -3.94 -3.19 1.13
CA MET A 29 -5.22 -3.90 1.25
C MET A 29 -5.09 -5.23 2.00
N ALA A 30 -3.96 -5.94 1.88
CA ALA A 30 -3.73 -7.16 2.64
C ALA A 30 -3.66 -6.87 4.16
N TYR A 31 -3.12 -5.72 4.59
CA TYR A 31 -3.22 -5.24 5.97
C TYR A 31 -4.66 -4.93 6.39
N LEU A 32 -5.46 -4.31 5.50
CA LEU A 32 -6.89 -4.09 5.76
C LEU A 32 -7.63 -5.43 5.91
N ASN A 33 -7.37 -6.41 5.06
CA ASN A 33 -7.96 -7.75 5.15
C ASN A 33 -7.65 -8.40 6.51
N GLY A 34 -6.37 -8.40 6.91
CA GLY A 34 -5.95 -8.92 8.22
C GLY A 34 -6.65 -8.22 9.39
N SER A 35 -6.78 -6.89 9.31
CA SER A 35 -7.44 -6.08 10.36
C SER A 35 -8.94 -6.35 10.46
N LEU A 36 -9.63 -6.42 9.32
CA LEU A 36 -11.07 -6.71 9.25
C LEU A 36 -11.40 -8.14 9.69
N LYS A 37 -10.60 -9.13 9.27
CA LYS A 37 -10.76 -10.52 9.71
C LYS A 37 -10.50 -10.66 11.21
N ASN A 38 -9.49 -9.97 11.75
CA ASN A 38 -9.23 -9.93 13.19
C ASN A 38 -10.38 -9.27 13.98
N ALA A 39 -11.10 -8.33 13.38
CA ALA A 39 -12.32 -7.74 13.91
C ALA A 39 -13.60 -8.59 13.65
N ASN A 40 -13.44 -9.85 13.22
CA ASN A 40 -14.52 -10.81 13.01
C ASN A 40 -15.55 -10.40 11.94
N HIS A 41 -15.08 -9.73 10.88
CA HIS A 41 -15.85 -9.53 9.66
C HIS A 41 -15.53 -10.61 8.63
N ASP A 42 -16.49 -10.88 7.74
CA ASP A 42 -16.22 -11.65 6.53
C ASP A 42 -15.74 -10.70 5.42
N VAL A 43 -14.74 -11.13 4.66
CA VAL A 43 -14.08 -10.28 3.67
C VAL A 43 -13.93 -11.04 2.37
N THR A 44 -14.49 -10.47 1.31
CA THR A 44 -14.26 -10.85 -0.08
C THR A 44 -13.22 -9.90 -0.68
N ILE A 45 -12.19 -10.47 -1.30
CA ILE A 45 -11.17 -9.71 -2.02
C ILE A 45 -11.53 -9.68 -3.50
N VAL A 46 -11.52 -8.49 -4.10
CA VAL A 46 -11.59 -8.30 -5.56
C VAL A 46 -10.34 -7.55 -5.98
N ASP A 47 -9.30 -8.28 -6.39
CA ASP A 47 -8.08 -7.69 -6.94
C ASP A 47 -8.17 -7.65 -8.47
N ALA A 48 -8.75 -6.57 -9.01
CA ALA A 48 -9.03 -6.47 -10.44
C ALA A 48 -7.77 -6.60 -11.30
N LEU A 49 -6.64 -6.06 -10.83
CA LEU A 49 -5.36 -6.21 -11.51
C LEU A 49 -4.88 -7.67 -11.46
N GLY A 50 -4.87 -8.26 -10.27
CA GLY A 50 -4.33 -9.61 -10.03
C GLY A 50 -5.15 -10.71 -10.69
N GLU A 51 -6.46 -10.55 -10.78
CA GLU A 51 -7.35 -11.51 -11.44
C GLU A 51 -7.18 -11.53 -12.96
N ALA A 52 -6.67 -10.45 -13.56
CA ALA A 52 -6.60 -10.29 -15.01
C ALA A 52 -5.33 -9.55 -15.47
N LEU A 53 -4.17 -10.01 -15.00
CA LEU A 53 -2.86 -9.38 -15.26
C LEU A 53 -2.49 -9.25 -16.74
N ASP A 54 -2.99 -10.13 -17.61
CA ASP A 54 -2.73 -10.09 -19.06
C ASP A 54 -3.80 -9.33 -19.85
N SER A 55 -4.85 -8.86 -19.18
CA SER A 55 -5.93 -8.12 -19.82
C SER A 55 -5.57 -6.66 -19.89
N PHE A 56 -5.49 -6.13 -21.12
CA PHE A 56 -5.27 -4.72 -21.40
C PHE A 56 -6.37 -4.22 -22.33
N HIS A 57 -7.06 -3.16 -21.94
CA HIS A 57 -8.04 -2.48 -22.77
C HIS A 57 -7.77 -0.99 -22.82
N ARG A 58 -8.12 -0.37 -23.95
CA ARG A 58 -8.02 1.08 -24.09
C ARG A 58 -9.17 1.74 -23.36
N TYR A 59 -8.88 2.81 -22.62
CA TYR A 59 -9.91 3.62 -22.00
C TYR A 59 -10.56 4.54 -23.04
N GLY A 60 -11.71 4.13 -23.57
CA GLY A 60 -12.42 4.85 -24.64
C GLY A 60 -11.52 5.14 -25.84
N ASN A 61 -11.56 6.37 -26.37
CA ASN A 61 -10.67 6.83 -27.42
C ASN A 61 -9.38 7.50 -26.88
N SER A 62 -9.13 7.43 -25.57
CA SER A 62 -7.97 8.06 -24.94
C SER A 62 -6.67 7.30 -25.20
N LYS A 63 -5.52 7.94 -24.91
CA LYS A 63 -4.19 7.31 -24.95
C LYS A 63 -3.86 6.54 -23.66
N LEU A 64 -4.87 6.03 -22.96
CA LEU A 64 -4.67 5.29 -21.71
C LEU A 64 -5.08 3.83 -21.89
N LEU A 65 -4.27 2.95 -21.31
CA LEU A 65 -4.54 1.53 -21.12
C LEU A 65 -4.97 1.30 -19.69
N VAL A 66 -5.88 0.36 -19.54
CA VAL A 66 -6.33 -0.19 -18.27
C VAL A 66 -5.88 -1.64 -18.24
N ASN A 67 -5.21 -2.04 -17.16
CA ASN A 67 -4.70 -3.39 -16.97
C ASN A 67 -5.40 -4.05 -15.78
N GLY A 68 -6.12 -5.15 -16.05
CA GLY A 68 -6.97 -5.85 -15.09
C GLY A 68 -8.41 -5.99 -15.59
N LEU A 69 -9.31 -6.38 -14.69
CA LEU A 69 -10.74 -6.46 -14.96
C LEU A 69 -11.31 -5.09 -15.33
N THR A 70 -12.35 -5.10 -16.16
CA THR A 70 -13.12 -3.91 -16.52
C THR A 70 -14.02 -3.45 -15.36
N ALA A 71 -14.45 -2.19 -15.39
CA ALA A 71 -15.43 -1.65 -14.44
C ALA A 71 -16.76 -2.43 -14.43
N GLU A 72 -17.14 -3.06 -15.54
CA GLU A 72 -18.36 -3.88 -15.67
C GLU A 72 -18.19 -5.28 -15.06
N GLU A 73 -16.99 -5.84 -15.11
CA GLU A 73 -16.70 -7.18 -14.56
C GLU A 73 -16.56 -7.17 -13.05
N ILE A 74 -15.99 -6.11 -12.48
CA ILE A 74 -15.66 -6.00 -11.04
C ILE A 74 -16.88 -6.21 -10.13
N PRO A 75 -18.03 -5.54 -10.34
CA PRO A 75 -19.20 -5.74 -9.48
C PRO A 75 -19.73 -7.18 -9.48
N ASN A 76 -19.53 -7.94 -10.56
CA ASN A 76 -19.96 -9.33 -10.68
C ASN A 76 -19.11 -10.30 -9.84
N LYS A 77 -17.97 -9.85 -9.31
CA LYS A 77 -17.12 -10.60 -8.38
C LYS A 77 -17.56 -10.48 -6.93
N ILE A 78 -18.47 -9.54 -6.63
CA ILE A 78 -18.91 -9.25 -5.27
C ILE A 78 -20.19 -10.05 -4.96
N PRO A 79 -20.24 -10.76 -3.80
CA PRO A 79 -21.45 -11.45 -3.36
C PRO A 79 -22.64 -10.51 -3.22
N LYS A 80 -23.84 -10.99 -3.56
CA LYS A 80 -25.08 -10.20 -3.40
C LYS A 80 -25.45 -9.88 -1.95
N SER A 81 -24.87 -10.62 -1.00
CA SER A 81 -25.03 -10.44 0.44
C SER A 81 -24.00 -9.48 1.06
N VAL A 82 -23.25 -8.72 0.25
CA VAL A 82 -22.30 -7.74 0.78
C VAL A 82 -23.02 -6.64 1.55
N ASP A 83 -22.49 -6.26 2.71
CA ASP A 83 -23.02 -5.20 3.56
C ASP A 83 -22.30 -3.87 3.31
N VAL A 84 -21.00 -3.91 2.97
CA VAL A 84 -20.15 -2.74 2.73
C VAL A 84 -19.14 -3.02 1.62
N ILE A 85 -18.91 -2.05 0.74
CA ILE A 85 -17.85 -2.11 -0.28
C ILE A 85 -16.78 -1.08 0.10
N ALA A 86 -15.52 -1.49 0.18
CA ALA A 86 -14.39 -0.58 0.39
C ALA A 86 -13.43 -0.66 -0.80
N ILE A 87 -13.15 0.49 -1.43
CA ILE A 87 -12.35 0.60 -2.64
C ILE A 87 -11.08 1.41 -2.38
N SER A 88 -9.94 0.93 -2.87
CA SER A 88 -8.65 1.61 -2.73
C SER A 88 -8.26 2.36 -4.00
N CYS A 89 -7.74 3.59 -3.87
CA CYS A 89 -7.10 4.34 -4.95
C CYS A 89 -5.73 4.86 -4.49
N MET A 90 -4.65 4.28 -5.01
CA MET A 90 -3.29 4.65 -4.60
C MET A 90 -2.76 5.85 -5.38
N PHE A 91 -2.93 5.89 -6.71
CA PHE A 91 -2.32 6.91 -7.55
C PHE A 91 -3.35 7.79 -8.26
N SER A 92 -3.11 9.10 -8.30
CA SER A 92 -4.05 10.07 -8.89
C SER A 92 -4.32 9.86 -10.38
N ASN A 93 -3.39 9.25 -11.13
CA ASN A 93 -3.63 8.90 -12.54
C ASN A 93 -4.65 7.76 -12.71
N GLU A 94 -4.89 6.95 -11.68
CA GLU A 94 -5.86 5.85 -11.72
C GLU A 94 -7.29 6.34 -11.42
N TRP A 95 -7.43 7.50 -10.77
CA TRP A 95 -8.72 8.06 -10.34
C TRP A 95 -9.77 8.10 -11.44
N ILE A 96 -9.35 8.48 -12.65
CA ILE A 96 -10.25 8.58 -13.80
C ILE A 96 -11.00 7.27 -14.12
N TYR A 97 -10.38 6.12 -13.86
CA TYR A 97 -10.99 4.81 -14.06
C TYR A 97 -11.57 4.26 -12.76
N THR A 98 -10.93 4.50 -11.62
CA THR A 98 -11.50 4.17 -10.30
C THR A 98 -12.89 4.78 -10.12
N LYS A 99 -13.11 6.02 -10.54
CA LYS A 99 -14.44 6.65 -10.56
C LYS A 99 -15.46 5.84 -11.35
N LEU A 100 -15.08 5.27 -12.51
CA LEU A 100 -15.98 4.42 -13.30
C LEU A 100 -16.28 3.12 -12.59
N VAL A 101 -15.29 2.51 -11.94
CA VAL A 101 -15.50 1.32 -11.10
C VAL A 101 -16.49 1.62 -9.99
N ILE A 102 -16.35 2.75 -9.30
CA ILE A 102 -17.30 3.19 -8.25
C ILE A 102 -18.72 3.36 -8.81
N GLN A 103 -18.86 3.95 -10.00
CA GLN A 103 -20.17 4.07 -10.66
C GLN A 103 -20.79 2.70 -10.96
N SER A 104 -20.03 1.77 -11.56
CA SER A 104 -20.52 0.42 -11.85
C SER A 104 -20.84 -0.39 -10.59
N LEU A 105 -20.10 -0.17 -9.49
CA LEU A 105 -20.42 -0.76 -8.19
C LEU A 105 -21.78 -0.25 -7.68
N ALA A 106 -21.99 1.06 -7.70
CA ALA A 106 -23.24 1.67 -7.24
C ALA A 106 -24.44 1.30 -8.13
N GLU A 107 -24.24 1.08 -9.44
CA GLU A 107 -25.30 0.60 -10.34
C GLU A 107 -25.80 -0.80 -9.94
N LEU A 108 -24.89 -1.69 -9.55
CA LEU A 108 -25.25 -3.07 -9.16
C LEU A 108 -25.63 -3.20 -7.69
N PHE A 109 -25.15 -2.29 -6.84
CA PHE A 109 -25.34 -2.27 -5.39
C PHE A 109 -25.82 -0.89 -4.90
N PRO A 110 -27.00 -0.41 -5.35
CA PRO A 110 -27.42 1.00 -5.17
C PRO A 110 -27.66 1.43 -3.72
N ASN A 111 -27.78 0.48 -2.79
CA ASN A 111 -28.02 0.76 -1.37
C ASN A 111 -26.87 0.28 -0.48
N ILE A 112 -25.76 -0.18 -1.06
CA ILE A 112 -24.61 -0.66 -0.29
C ILE A 112 -23.62 0.50 -0.15
N PRO A 113 -23.22 0.87 1.08
CA PRO A 113 -22.30 1.96 1.30
C PRO A 113 -20.91 1.66 0.72
N ILE A 114 -20.32 2.68 0.12
CA ILE A 114 -19.00 2.67 -0.51
C ILE A 114 -18.02 3.52 0.31
N ILE A 115 -17.03 2.86 0.89
CA ILE A 115 -15.89 3.49 1.55
C ILE A 115 -14.74 3.63 0.54
N ALA A 116 -14.15 4.81 0.40
CA ALA A 116 -12.95 5.00 -0.41
C ALA A 116 -11.71 5.22 0.46
N GLY A 117 -10.56 4.68 0.09
CA GLY A 117 -9.29 4.92 0.80
C GLY A 117 -8.07 4.84 -0.10
N GLY A 118 -6.88 5.05 0.47
CA GLY A 118 -5.60 5.05 -0.26
C GLY A 118 -4.99 6.45 -0.40
N GLU A 119 -3.79 6.53 -0.99
CA GLU A 119 -3.05 7.80 -1.03
C GLU A 119 -3.72 8.87 -1.90
N HIS A 120 -4.36 8.52 -3.03
CA HIS A 120 -5.10 9.51 -3.80
C HIS A 120 -6.26 10.11 -2.99
N ILE A 121 -7.05 9.25 -2.34
CA ILE A 121 -8.19 9.64 -1.51
C ILE A 121 -7.74 10.50 -0.32
N THR A 122 -6.59 10.15 0.28
CA THR A 122 -6.03 10.95 1.38
C THR A 122 -5.56 12.33 0.89
N ALA A 123 -5.07 12.43 -0.35
CA ALA A 123 -4.49 13.65 -0.89
C ALA A 123 -5.57 14.66 -1.30
N ASP A 124 -6.67 14.17 -1.88
CA ASP A 124 -7.73 14.99 -2.44
C ASP A 124 -9.14 14.41 -2.17
N PRO A 125 -9.54 14.30 -0.88
CA PRO A 125 -10.80 13.66 -0.49
C PRO A 125 -12.03 14.44 -0.98
N GLU A 126 -12.03 15.78 -0.91
CA GLU A 126 -13.15 16.60 -1.36
C GLU A 126 -13.40 16.45 -2.87
N PHE A 127 -12.34 16.51 -3.68
CA PHE A 127 -12.44 16.26 -5.11
C PHE A 127 -12.97 14.86 -5.40
N SER A 128 -12.51 13.86 -4.64
CA SER A 128 -12.95 12.48 -4.80
C SER A 128 -14.46 12.34 -4.54
N LEU A 129 -14.94 12.86 -3.41
CA LEU A 129 -16.37 12.84 -3.02
C LEU A 129 -17.23 13.62 -4.03
N ARG A 130 -16.79 14.80 -4.46
CA ARG A 130 -17.56 15.63 -5.40
C ARG A 130 -17.60 15.05 -6.82
N THR A 131 -16.54 14.36 -7.24
CA THR A 131 -16.49 13.77 -8.59
C THR A 131 -17.06 12.36 -8.64
N ALA A 132 -17.10 11.64 -7.53
CA ALA A 132 -17.75 10.34 -7.38
C ALA A 132 -18.71 10.37 -6.17
N PRO A 133 -19.89 11.01 -6.30
CA PRO A 133 -20.85 11.20 -5.19
C PRO A 133 -21.46 9.90 -4.66
N GLN A 134 -21.16 8.76 -5.28
CA GLN A 134 -21.51 7.42 -4.78
C GLN A 134 -20.64 6.98 -3.61
N ILE A 135 -19.55 7.70 -3.29
CA ILE A 135 -18.74 7.44 -2.10
C ILE A 135 -19.44 8.06 -0.90
N ASP A 136 -19.76 7.24 0.10
CA ASP A 136 -20.35 7.71 1.36
C ASP A 136 -19.31 8.35 2.27
N VAL A 137 -18.10 7.78 2.30
CA VAL A 137 -17.02 8.24 3.20
C VAL A 137 -15.63 7.89 2.67
N CYS A 138 -14.72 8.83 2.80
CA CYS A 138 -13.29 8.68 2.52
C CYS A 138 -12.52 8.41 3.81
N VAL A 139 -11.73 7.35 3.86
CA VAL A 139 -10.76 7.05 4.93
C VAL A 139 -9.37 7.56 4.53
N LYS A 140 -8.77 8.36 5.41
CA LYS A 140 -7.53 9.09 5.18
C LYS A 140 -6.38 8.54 6.03
N GLY A 141 -5.20 8.36 5.43
CA GLY A 141 -4.00 7.92 6.12
C GLY A 141 -3.97 6.41 6.40
N GLU A 142 -3.67 6.02 7.65
CA GLU A 142 -3.65 4.61 8.06
C GLU A 142 -5.09 4.10 8.27
N GLY A 143 -5.52 3.17 7.41
CA GLY A 143 -6.92 2.75 7.35
C GLY A 143 -7.31 1.61 8.29
N GLU A 144 -6.36 0.87 8.86
CA GLU A 144 -6.63 -0.40 9.57
C GLU A 144 -7.61 -0.25 10.73
N LYS A 145 -7.45 0.80 11.53
CA LYS A 145 -8.35 1.11 12.65
C LYS A 145 -9.60 1.86 12.17
N THR A 146 -9.39 2.91 11.37
CA THR A 146 -10.46 3.82 10.95
C THR A 146 -11.52 3.11 10.11
N ILE A 147 -11.15 2.15 9.25
CA ILE A 147 -12.13 1.40 8.45
C ILE A 147 -13.10 0.59 9.33
N ILE A 148 -12.62 0.04 10.45
CA ILE A 148 -13.45 -0.71 11.40
C ILE A 148 -14.44 0.25 12.08
N GLU A 149 -13.97 1.41 12.54
CA GLU A 149 -14.82 2.44 13.15
C GLU A 149 -15.89 2.96 12.17
N VAL A 150 -15.52 3.13 10.89
CA VAL A 150 -16.46 3.52 9.84
C VAL A 150 -17.50 2.43 9.56
N ILE A 151 -17.08 1.17 9.46
CA ILE A 151 -18.01 0.05 9.26
C ILE A 151 -18.97 -0.05 10.46
N ASP A 152 -18.47 0.06 11.69
CA ASP A 152 -19.31 0.05 12.89
C ASP A 152 -20.30 1.21 12.88
N ALA A 153 -19.89 2.41 12.44
CA ALA A 153 -20.80 3.54 12.31
C ALA A 153 -21.87 3.31 11.24
N ILE A 154 -21.51 2.74 10.08
CA ILE A 154 -22.46 2.35 9.03
C ILE A 154 -23.49 1.36 9.57
N LEU A 155 -23.04 0.28 10.22
CA LEU A 155 -23.92 -0.79 10.71
C LEU A 155 -24.86 -0.33 11.84
N ASN A 156 -24.46 0.69 12.58
CA ASN A 156 -25.25 1.27 13.69
C ASN A 156 -25.94 2.57 13.29
N GLU A 157 -25.95 2.95 12.01
CA GLU A 157 -26.53 4.20 11.50
C GLU A 157 -26.08 5.44 12.30
N SER A 158 -24.79 5.47 12.67
CA SER A 158 -24.17 6.51 13.50
C SER A 158 -23.37 7.50 12.65
N ALA A 159 -23.26 8.74 13.11
CA ALA A 159 -22.56 9.81 12.39
C ALA A 159 -21.05 9.56 12.28
N PHE A 160 -20.46 9.96 11.15
CA PHE A 160 -19.01 9.88 10.92
C PHE A 160 -18.21 11.02 11.54
N SER A 161 -18.87 12.10 11.99
CA SER A 161 -18.22 13.34 12.45
C SER A 161 -17.25 13.15 13.62
N GLU A 162 -17.46 12.10 14.44
CA GLU A 162 -16.63 11.78 15.60
C GLU A 162 -15.48 10.80 15.29
N ILE A 163 -15.41 10.27 14.05
CA ILE A 163 -14.38 9.30 13.65
C ILE A 163 -13.16 10.06 13.13
N PRO A 164 -11.98 9.96 13.75
CA PRO A 164 -10.79 10.64 13.25
C PRO A 164 -10.30 10.05 11.92
N GLY A 165 -9.92 10.91 10.98
CA GLY A 165 -9.31 10.48 9.73
C GLY A 165 -10.31 10.13 8.63
N VAL A 166 -11.52 10.67 8.71
CA VAL A 166 -12.54 10.54 7.66
C VAL A 166 -12.92 11.88 7.05
N ALA A 167 -13.38 11.84 5.81
CA ALA A 167 -14.02 12.96 5.14
C ALA A 167 -15.26 12.48 4.38
N PHE A 168 -16.32 13.28 4.37
CA PHE A 168 -17.61 12.93 3.76
C PHE A 168 -18.39 14.19 3.37
N ILE A 169 -19.51 14.02 2.68
CA ILE A 169 -20.45 15.10 2.37
C ILE A 169 -21.76 14.82 3.12
N GLU A 170 -22.23 15.80 3.87
CA GLU A 170 -23.51 15.78 4.58
C GLU A 170 -24.25 17.09 4.28
N ASP A 171 -25.51 17.02 3.85
CA ASP A 171 -26.31 18.19 3.46
C ASP A 171 -25.58 19.17 2.49
N GLU A 172 -24.88 18.62 1.49
CA GLU A 172 -24.04 19.33 0.51
C GLU A 172 -22.74 19.97 1.06
N GLU A 173 -22.54 19.94 2.38
CA GLU A 173 -21.35 20.44 3.05
C GLU A 173 -20.24 19.38 3.10
N TYR A 174 -19.00 19.80 2.82
CA TYR A 174 -17.83 18.94 2.96
C TYR A 174 -17.34 18.96 4.41
N ILE A 175 -17.28 17.78 5.03
CA ILE A 175 -16.85 17.59 6.41
C ILE A 175 -15.52 16.81 6.39
N ASP A 176 -14.52 17.33 7.11
CA ASP A 176 -13.19 16.71 7.27
C ASP A 176 -12.80 16.68 8.75
N THR A 177 -12.62 15.48 9.28
CA THR A 177 -12.24 15.25 10.69
C THR A 177 -10.72 15.29 10.91
N GLY A 178 -9.95 15.64 9.89
CA GLY A 178 -8.49 15.69 9.92
C GLY A 178 -7.83 14.36 9.56
N LEU A 179 -6.64 14.12 10.10
CA LEU A 179 -5.93 12.83 9.97
C LEU A 179 -6.07 12.03 11.26
N SER A 180 -6.25 10.72 11.12
CA SER A 180 -6.23 9.81 12.27
C SER A 180 -4.84 9.82 12.92
N PRO A 181 -4.74 9.73 14.27
CA PRO A 181 -3.47 9.57 14.94
C PRO A 181 -2.71 8.34 14.44
N ARG A 182 -1.42 8.53 14.12
CA ARG A 182 -0.51 7.45 13.69
C ARG A 182 -0.53 6.26 14.65
N ILE A 183 -0.72 5.05 14.12
CA ILE A 183 -0.66 3.80 14.90
C ILE A 183 0.76 3.67 15.47
N LYS A 184 0.87 3.52 16.80
CA LYS A 184 2.17 3.48 17.49
C LYS A 184 2.68 2.06 17.69
N GLU A 185 1.79 1.16 18.06
CA GLU A 185 2.08 -0.24 18.36
C GLU A 185 1.94 -1.06 17.07
N ILE A 186 2.82 -0.80 16.10
CA ILE A 186 2.66 -1.36 14.75
C ILE A 186 2.81 -2.88 14.70
N ASP A 187 3.48 -3.49 15.69
CA ASP A 187 3.56 -4.94 15.87
C ASP A 187 2.22 -5.58 16.30
N LYS A 188 1.26 -4.77 16.78
CA LYS A 188 -0.10 -5.25 17.10
C LYS A 188 -1.04 -5.20 15.90
N ILE A 189 -0.61 -4.61 14.77
CA ILE A 189 -1.39 -4.64 13.55
C ILE A 189 -1.31 -6.08 13.02
N PRO A 190 -2.45 -6.74 12.73
CA PRO A 190 -2.42 -8.06 12.12
C PRO A 190 -1.58 -8.06 10.86
N TRP A 191 -0.79 -9.13 10.66
CA TRP A 191 0.01 -9.27 9.44
C TRP A 191 -0.85 -9.21 8.18
N PRO A 192 -0.27 -8.84 7.03
CA PRO A 192 -0.96 -8.89 5.74
C PRO A 192 -1.59 -10.26 5.50
N MET A 193 -2.91 -10.30 5.29
CA MET A 193 -3.64 -11.52 4.99
C MET A 193 -3.88 -11.62 3.49
N TRP A 194 -3.17 -12.54 2.85
CA TRP A 194 -3.26 -12.81 1.41
C TRP A 194 -4.38 -13.80 1.04
N ASP A 195 -5.10 -14.34 2.02
CA ASP A 195 -6.22 -15.24 1.78
C ASP A 195 -7.31 -14.53 0.95
N GLY A 196 -7.76 -15.18 -0.12
CA GLY A 196 -8.71 -14.62 -1.09
C GLY A 196 -8.06 -13.83 -2.23
N TYR A 197 -6.79 -13.43 -2.12
CA TYR A 197 -6.08 -12.78 -3.23
C TYR A 197 -5.67 -13.81 -4.29
N PRO A 198 -5.64 -13.43 -5.58
CA PRO A 198 -5.05 -14.23 -6.64
C PRO A 198 -3.51 -14.15 -6.60
N ILE A 199 -2.90 -14.38 -5.42
CA ILE A 199 -1.48 -14.11 -5.16
C ILE A 199 -0.56 -14.92 -6.09
N GLU A 200 -0.97 -16.14 -6.45
CA GLU A 200 -0.22 -17.01 -7.36
C GLU A 200 -0.08 -16.41 -8.77
N ASN A 201 -1.06 -15.61 -9.22
CA ASN A 201 -0.98 -14.93 -10.52
C ASN A 201 0.21 -13.97 -10.57
N TYR A 202 0.56 -13.35 -9.44
CA TYR A 202 1.74 -12.50 -9.31
C TYR A 202 3.02 -13.34 -9.15
N LEU A 203 3.03 -14.23 -8.16
CA LEU A 203 4.23 -14.95 -7.74
C LEU A 203 4.78 -15.86 -8.83
N SER A 204 3.91 -16.62 -9.52
CA SER A 204 4.34 -17.54 -10.61
C SER A 204 5.03 -16.83 -11.77
N ARG A 205 4.79 -15.53 -11.93
CA ARG A 205 5.32 -14.70 -13.01
C ARG A 205 6.49 -13.83 -12.56
N GLY A 206 6.83 -13.86 -11.27
CA GLY A 206 7.83 -12.99 -10.67
C GLY A 206 7.43 -11.51 -10.69
N PHE A 207 6.13 -11.22 -10.63
CA PHE A 207 5.64 -9.84 -10.67
C PHE A 207 5.84 -9.18 -9.30
N GLY A 208 6.71 -8.18 -9.27
CA GLY A 208 7.08 -7.39 -8.09
C GLY A 208 7.52 -5.98 -8.47
N PHE A 209 7.88 -5.17 -7.49
CA PHE A 209 8.40 -3.82 -7.71
C PHE A 209 9.76 -3.85 -8.40
N ASN A 210 10.58 -4.86 -8.12
CA ASN A 210 11.84 -5.07 -8.83
C ASN A 210 11.69 -6.11 -9.95
N GLN A 211 12.48 -5.96 -11.01
CA GLN A 211 12.59 -6.94 -12.10
C GLN A 211 13.57 -8.07 -11.71
N VAL A 212 13.32 -8.73 -10.59
CA VAL A 212 14.12 -9.87 -10.13
C VAL A 212 13.36 -11.16 -10.42
N ARG A 213 14.08 -12.21 -10.84
CA ARG A 213 13.48 -13.54 -11.00
C ARG A 213 13.20 -14.14 -9.64
N GLY A 214 12.06 -14.81 -9.50
CA GLY A 214 11.65 -15.47 -8.26
C GLY A 214 10.16 -15.31 -8.03
N ARG A 215 9.76 -15.45 -6.77
CA ARG A 215 8.40 -15.33 -6.25
C ARG A 215 8.38 -14.20 -5.22
N PRO A 216 8.37 -12.93 -5.68
CA PRO A 216 8.54 -11.76 -4.82
C PRO A 216 7.28 -11.49 -4.01
N MET A 217 7.42 -11.37 -2.68
CA MET A 217 6.34 -10.98 -1.78
C MET A 217 6.65 -9.63 -1.14
N PRO A 218 5.73 -8.65 -1.19
CA PRO A 218 5.90 -7.41 -0.46
C PRO A 218 5.82 -7.66 1.04
N VAL A 219 6.70 -7.00 1.80
CA VAL A 219 6.70 -6.96 3.26
C VAL A 219 6.93 -5.50 3.68
N MET A 220 6.45 -5.11 4.87
CA MET A 220 6.80 -3.82 5.47
C MET A 220 7.49 -4.07 6.81
N ALA A 221 8.72 -3.59 6.94
CA ALA A 221 9.46 -3.62 8.21
C ALA A 221 9.18 -2.38 9.07
N THR A 222 8.76 -1.29 8.44
CA THR A 222 8.63 0.03 9.04
C THR A 222 7.44 0.77 8.44
N ARG A 223 6.98 1.80 9.16
CA ARG A 223 5.94 2.72 8.72
C ARG A 223 6.42 4.15 8.85
N GLY A 224 6.20 4.93 7.78
CA GLY A 224 6.52 6.34 7.70
C GLY A 224 7.98 6.65 7.35
N CYS A 225 8.34 7.93 7.40
CA CYS A 225 9.66 8.44 7.02
C CYS A 225 9.97 9.66 7.89
N PRO A 226 11.16 9.77 8.52
CA PRO A 226 11.44 10.87 9.45
C PRO A 226 11.82 12.19 8.76
N PHE A 227 11.74 12.24 7.42
CA PHE A 227 12.20 13.37 6.62
C PHE A 227 11.04 14.15 5.99
N SER A 228 11.30 15.40 5.62
CA SER A 228 10.31 16.33 5.07
C SER A 228 10.75 16.90 3.72
N CYS A 229 11.15 16.00 2.81
CA CYS A 229 11.57 16.37 1.46
C CYS A 229 10.42 17.07 0.73
N THR A 230 10.67 18.23 0.12
CA THR A 230 9.59 19.12 -0.36
C THR A 230 8.81 18.58 -1.58
N PHE A 231 9.33 17.56 -2.24
CA PHE A 231 8.71 16.92 -3.40
C PHE A 231 7.92 15.65 -3.03
N CYS A 232 8.00 15.19 -1.79
CA CYS A 232 7.41 13.94 -1.34
C CYS A 232 6.05 14.20 -0.69
N SER A 233 5.06 13.37 -1.00
CA SER A 233 3.73 13.38 -0.37
C SER A 233 3.74 12.78 1.04
N SER A 234 4.74 11.95 1.36
CA SER A 234 4.80 11.20 2.62
C SER A 234 4.61 12.07 3.87
N PRO A 235 5.19 13.28 4.02
CA PRO A 235 4.97 14.09 5.21
C PRO A 235 3.51 14.52 5.42
N GLN A 236 2.72 14.69 4.35
CA GLN A 236 1.29 14.98 4.47
C GLN A 236 0.48 13.74 4.86
N MET A 237 0.89 12.55 4.42
CA MET A 237 0.14 11.30 4.65
C MET A 237 0.57 10.56 5.91
N TRP A 238 1.88 10.39 6.06
CA TRP A 238 2.54 9.59 7.07
C TRP A 238 3.11 10.43 8.22
N THR A 239 2.97 11.77 8.17
CA THR A 239 3.69 12.71 9.04
C THR A 239 5.21 12.55 8.90
N THR A 240 6.01 13.04 9.84
CA THR A 240 7.46 12.74 9.90
C THR A 240 7.80 11.71 10.97
N LYS A 241 6.85 10.84 11.29
CA LYS A 241 7.07 9.76 12.24
C LYS A 241 7.58 8.53 11.51
N TRP A 242 8.56 7.86 12.09
CA TRP A 242 9.08 6.59 11.62
C TRP A 242 9.04 5.59 12.76
N ILE A 243 8.49 4.41 12.49
CA ILE A 243 8.34 3.33 13.47
C ILE A 243 8.76 2.04 12.77
N SER A 244 9.64 1.28 13.41
CA SER A 244 10.05 -0.06 12.97
C SER A 244 9.30 -1.12 13.75
N ARG A 245 9.00 -2.24 13.09
CA ARG A 245 8.54 -3.46 13.74
C ARG A 245 9.66 -4.11 14.53
N ASP A 246 9.32 -5.06 15.39
CA ASP A 246 10.29 -6.01 15.93
C ASP A 246 10.92 -6.84 14.77
N PRO A 247 12.25 -6.86 14.59
CA PRO A 247 12.90 -7.74 13.63
C PRO A 247 12.47 -9.21 13.73
N ALA A 248 12.20 -9.72 14.94
CA ALA A 248 11.74 -11.09 15.13
C ALA A 248 10.33 -11.31 14.57
N ASP A 249 9.42 -10.33 14.73
CA ASP A 249 8.07 -10.39 14.16
C ASP A 249 8.11 -10.40 12.62
N VAL A 250 8.98 -9.57 12.01
CA VAL A 250 9.21 -9.57 10.56
C VAL A 250 9.72 -10.94 10.07
N ILE A 251 10.61 -11.58 10.84
CA ILE A 251 11.15 -12.90 10.50
C ILE A 251 10.06 -13.98 10.53
N GLU A 252 9.14 -13.93 11.50
CA GLU A 252 8.04 -14.88 11.58
C GLU A 252 7.01 -14.67 10.45
N GLU A 253 6.73 -13.42 10.05
CA GLU A 253 5.92 -13.15 8.85
C GLU A 253 6.57 -13.74 7.59
N ILE A 254 7.88 -13.53 7.42
CA ILE A 254 8.63 -14.07 6.28
C ILE A 254 8.55 -15.60 6.26
N LYS A 255 8.75 -16.27 7.40
CA LYS A 255 8.61 -17.73 7.51
C LYS A 255 7.22 -18.21 7.13
N SER A 256 6.18 -17.54 7.63
CA SER A 256 4.79 -17.84 7.27
C SER A 256 4.58 -17.69 5.76
N ASN A 257 5.12 -16.64 5.14
CA ASN A 257 5.00 -16.44 3.69
C ASN A 257 5.77 -17.51 2.89
N ILE A 258 6.95 -17.94 3.36
CA ILE A 258 7.71 -19.05 2.75
C ILE A 258 6.87 -20.33 2.81
N GLU A 259 6.32 -20.67 3.97
CA GLU A 259 5.53 -21.89 4.16
C GLU A 259 4.25 -21.90 3.32
N LYS A 260 3.50 -20.79 3.31
CA LYS A 260 2.19 -20.72 2.65
C LYS A 260 2.28 -20.52 1.14
N PHE A 261 3.22 -19.71 0.68
CA PHE A 261 3.25 -19.23 -0.71
C PHE A 261 4.53 -19.62 -1.46
N ASN A 262 5.44 -20.34 -0.81
CA ASN A 262 6.72 -20.78 -1.38
C ASN A 262 7.49 -19.59 -1.99
N ILE A 263 7.59 -18.50 -1.25
CA ILE A 263 8.33 -17.30 -1.69
C ILE A 263 9.84 -17.56 -1.59
N ASP A 264 10.61 -17.00 -2.50
CA ASP A 264 12.08 -17.04 -2.48
C ASP A 264 12.70 -15.63 -2.43
N HIS A 265 11.84 -14.60 -2.41
CA HIS A 265 12.24 -13.20 -2.48
C HIS A 265 11.26 -12.31 -1.71
N VAL A 266 11.79 -11.47 -0.81
CA VAL A 266 11.05 -10.41 -0.10
C VAL A 266 11.39 -9.03 -0.68
N GLU A 267 10.35 -8.21 -0.86
CA GLU A 267 10.49 -6.82 -1.26
C GLU A 267 9.97 -5.89 -0.16
N PHE A 268 10.86 -5.12 0.45
CA PHE A 268 10.45 -4.17 1.48
C PHE A 268 9.85 -2.92 0.85
N TYR A 269 8.54 -2.76 0.97
CA TYR A 269 7.76 -1.66 0.39
C TYR A 269 7.78 -0.39 1.26
N ASP A 270 8.59 -0.42 2.31
CA ASP A 270 8.90 0.69 3.19
C ASP A 270 9.25 1.97 2.44
N LEU A 271 8.75 3.10 2.95
CA LEU A 271 9.17 4.43 2.49
C LEU A 271 10.66 4.67 2.74
N THR A 272 11.17 4.17 3.87
CA THR A 272 12.60 4.12 4.18
C THR A 272 12.88 3.10 5.29
N ALA A 273 13.28 1.88 4.90
CA ALA A 273 13.52 0.80 5.87
C ALA A 273 14.76 1.06 6.75
N ILE A 274 15.85 1.57 6.17
CA ILE A 274 17.17 1.61 6.80
C ILE A 274 17.42 2.97 7.42
N ILE A 275 16.89 3.17 8.63
CA ILE A 275 17.11 4.37 9.46
C ILE A 275 17.95 4.04 10.70
N LYS A 276 17.64 2.94 11.38
CA LYS A 276 18.38 2.47 12.55
C LYS A 276 19.33 1.34 12.14
N LYS A 277 20.63 1.57 12.31
CA LYS A 277 21.66 0.58 12.00
C LYS A 277 21.46 -0.67 12.85
N GLU A 278 21.18 -0.50 14.13
CA GLU A 278 21.01 -1.59 15.10
C GLU A 278 19.91 -2.56 14.67
N TRP A 279 18.76 -2.01 14.25
CA TRP A 279 17.64 -2.80 13.72
C TRP A 279 18.05 -3.61 12.49
N THR A 280 18.81 -2.99 11.59
CA THR A 280 19.27 -3.65 10.35
C THR A 280 20.22 -4.80 10.67
N ILE A 281 21.17 -4.59 11.59
CA ILE A 281 22.10 -5.65 12.02
C ILE A 281 21.32 -6.80 12.66
N GLU A 282 20.43 -6.52 13.61
CA GLU A 282 19.61 -7.52 14.28
C GLU A 282 18.76 -8.33 13.29
N PHE A 283 18.08 -7.67 12.35
CA PHE A 283 17.34 -8.33 11.28
C PHE A 283 18.25 -9.26 10.46
N THR A 284 19.42 -8.80 10.03
CA THR A 284 20.36 -9.63 9.24
C THR A 284 20.89 -10.82 10.02
N GLU A 285 21.14 -10.66 11.33
CA GLU A 285 21.56 -11.75 12.21
C GLU A 285 20.45 -12.79 12.37
N LEU A 286 19.20 -12.36 12.52
CA LEU A 286 18.04 -13.26 12.60
C LEU A 286 17.80 -14.00 11.28
N MET A 287 17.93 -13.34 10.13
CA MET A 287 17.85 -13.98 8.81
C MET A 287 18.85 -15.14 8.69
N ILE A 288 20.10 -14.91 9.11
CA ILE A 288 21.18 -15.91 9.09
C ILE A 288 20.92 -17.00 10.12
N LYS A 289 20.57 -16.64 11.37
CA LYS A 289 20.32 -17.58 12.47
C LYS A 289 19.19 -18.55 12.14
N ASN A 290 18.16 -18.09 11.43
CA ASN A 290 17.02 -18.89 11.02
C ASN A 290 17.23 -19.61 9.67
N ASN A 291 18.39 -19.46 9.02
CA ASN A 291 18.72 -20.06 7.72
C ASN A 291 17.64 -19.82 6.65
N LEU A 292 17.05 -18.62 6.60
CA LEU A 292 15.91 -18.36 5.73
C LEU A 292 16.24 -18.43 4.23
N ASN A 293 17.51 -18.36 3.83
CA ASN A 293 18.01 -18.63 2.47
C ASN A 293 17.18 -18.01 1.31
N ILE A 294 16.51 -16.89 1.55
CA ILE A 294 15.79 -16.11 0.54
C ILE A 294 16.56 -14.84 0.19
N TYR A 295 16.23 -14.25 -0.96
CA TYR A 295 16.69 -12.92 -1.29
C TYR A 295 15.78 -11.85 -0.70
N TRP A 296 16.32 -10.66 -0.47
CA TRP A 296 15.50 -9.49 -0.17
C TRP A 296 16.05 -8.21 -0.74
N THR A 297 15.17 -7.21 -0.87
CA THR A 297 15.43 -5.96 -1.60
C THR A 297 14.77 -4.76 -0.99
N LEU A 298 15.33 -3.58 -1.26
CA LEU A 298 14.75 -2.27 -0.93
C LEU A 298 14.40 -1.51 -2.23
N PRO A 299 13.25 -1.82 -2.87
CA PRO A 299 12.83 -1.22 -4.13
C PRO A 299 12.65 0.29 -4.14
N SER A 300 11.98 0.84 -3.11
CA SER A 300 11.41 2.20 -3.09
C SER A 300 12.45 3.34 -2.98
N GLY A 301 13.74 2.99 -2.84
CA GLY A 301 14.79 3.96 -2.56
C GLY A 301 15.03 4.11 -1.07
N THR A 302 16.22 3.76 -0.61
CA THR A 302 16.69 4.05 0.74
C THR A 302 17.68 5.21 0.74
N ARG A 303 17.92 5.77 1.92
CA ARG A 303 18.94 6.79 2.10
C ARG A 303 20.26 6.17 2.54
N SER A 304 21.34 6.91 2.32
CA SER A 304 22.70 6.45 2.56
C SER A 304 23.16 6.58 4.01
N GLU A 305 22.48 7.35 4.87
CA GLU A 305 23.05 7.69 6.19
C GLU A 305 23.27 6.48 7.10
N ALA A 306 22.44 5.44 7.04
CA ALA A 306 22.62 4.25 7.86
C ALA A 306 23.40 3.12 7.14
N LEU A 307 23.84 3.38 5.91
CA LEU A 307 24.60 2.43 5.09
C LEU A 307 26.09 2.72 5.23
N ASP A 308 26.79 1.85 5.94
CA ASP A 308 28.25 1.82 6.00
C ASP A 308 28.75 0.41 5.63
N GLY A 309 30.07 0.23 5.55
CA GLY A 309 30.64 -1.05 5.15
C GLY A 309 30.26 -2.22 6.06
N GLU A 310 30.00 -2.00 7.35
CA GLU A 310 29.53 -3.05 8.25
C GLU A 310 28.10 -3.44 7.92
N THR A 311 27.19 -2.46 7.87
CA THR A 311 25.78 -2.68 7.54
C THR A 311 25.63 -3.36 6.18
N LEU A 312 26.32 -2.88 5.14
CA LEU A 312 26.23 -3.44 3.79
C LEU A 312 26.77 -4.87 3.70
N ARG A 313 27.86 -5.19 4.42
CA ARG A 313 28.38 -6.57 4.49
C ARG A 313 27.40 -7.50 5.20
N ALA A 314 26.78 -7.05 6.28
CA ALA A 314 25.77 -7.80 7.00
C ALA A 314 24.53 -8.06 6.13
N MET A 315 24.01 -7.02 5.47
CA MET A 315 22.90 -7.11 4.53
C MET A 315 23.20 -8.10 3.39
N LYS A 316 24.38 -7.99 2.76
CA LYS A 316 24.79 -8.90 1.68
C LYS A 316 24.87 -10.34 2.15
N LYS A 317 25.45 -10.57 3.34
CA LYS A 317 25.56 -11.91 3.94
C LYS A 317 24.19 -12.51 4.24
N ALA A 318 23.22 -11.68 4.63
CA ALA A 318 21.84 -12.07 4.92
C ALA A 318 20.91 -12.11 3.69
N GLY A 319 21.44 -12.08 2.47
CA GLY A 319 20.64 -12.27 1.25
C GLY A 319 20.15 -10.99 0.57
N CYS A 320 20.55 -9.79 1.02
CA CYS A 320 20.22 -8.56 0.31
C CYS A 320 20.90 -8.54 -1.07
N ASN A 321 20.09 -8.50 -2.14
CA ASN A 321 20.61 -8.55 -3.51
C ASN A 321 20.50 -7.22 -4.27
N ARG A 322 19.59 -6.32 -3.86
CA ARG A 322 19.35 -5.03 -4.51
C ARG A 322 18.97 -3.96 -3.50
N LEU A 323 19.62 -2.82 -3.64
CA LEU A 323 19.32 -1.58 -2.93
C LEU A 323 19.14 -0.46 -3.97
N THR A 324 18.02 0.23 -3.91
CA THR A 324 17.85 1.49 -4.64
C THR A 324 18.37 2.62 -3.77
N TYR A 325 19.39 3.35 -4.21
CA TYR A 325 19.85 4.57 -3.53
C TYR A 325 19.10 5.79 -4.06
N ALA A 326 18.65 6.67 -3.16
CA ALA A 326 17.87 7.85 -3.51
C ALA A 326 18.59 9.17 -3.15
N PRO A 327 19.70 9.54 -3.82
CA PRO A 327 20.40 10.81 -3.60
C PRO A 327 19.63 12.02 -4.15
N GLU A 328 18.80 11.81 -5.17
CA GLU A 328 18.11 12.79 -6.02
C GLU A 328 19.02 13.74 -6.82
N THR A 329 20.08 14.27 -6.22
CA THR A 329 20.94 15.28 -6.84
C THR A 329 22.29 15.41 -6.12
N GLY A 330 23.35 15.71 -6.87
CA GLY A 330 24.68 16.07 -6.34
C GLY A 330 24.85 17.55 -5.99
N SER A 331 23.87 18.41 -6.32
CA SER A 331 23.97 19.85 -6.08
C SER A 331 23.62 20.19 -4.63
N ILE A 332 24.57 20.74 -3.87
CA ILE A 332 24.35 21.23 -2.50
C ILE A 332 23.19 22.23 -2.43
N ALA A 333 23.11 23.13 -3.40
CA ALA A 333 22.04 24.13 -3.47
C ALA A 333 20.66 23.46 -3.63
N THR A 334 20.56 22.46 -4.51
CA THR A 334 19.31 21.73 -4.73
C THR A 334 18.95 20.88 -3.50
N LEU A 335 19.91 20.18 -2.89
CA LEU A 335 19.69 19.40 -1.66
C LEU A 335 19.10 20.25 -0.52
N LYS A 336 19.58 21.48 -0.35
CA LYS A 336 19.03 22.45 0.60
C LYS A 336 17.61 22.86 0.22
N ARG A 337 17.37 23.19 -1.05
CA ARG A 337 16.04 23.60 -1.56
C ARG A 337 14.98 22.51 -1.34
N ILE A 338 15.31 21.26 -1.66
CA ILE A 338 14.37 20.14 -1.55
C ILE A 338 14.31 19.54 -0.13
N LYS A 339 15.06 20.11 0.82
CA LYS A 339 15.18 19.61 2.20
C LYS A 339 15.54 18.12 2.28
N LYS A 340 16.36 17.62 1.33
CA LYS A 340 16.75 16.20 1.33
C LYS A 340 17.52 15.87 2.60
N LYS A 341 18.31 16.78 3.17
CA LYS A 341 19.09 16.58 4.41
C LYS A 341 20.15 15.45 4.36
N VAL A 342 20.62 15.06 3.17
CA VAL A 342 21.78 14.16 3.03
C VAL A 342 23.10 14.93 3.10
N LYS A 343 24.19 14.26 3.52
CA LYS A 343 25.57 14.77 3.43
C LYS A 343 26.30 14.09 2.27
N PRO A 344 26.73 14.82 1.23
CA PRO A 344 27.35 14.21 0.05
C PRO A 344 28.60 13.38 0.33
N ASP A 345 29.50 13.85 1.20
CA ASP A 345 30.73 13.11 1.51
C ASP A 345 30.40 11.73 2.10
N ARG A 346 29.49 11.69 3.08
CA ARG A 346 29.00 10.43 3.67
C ARG A 346 28.32 9.51 2.65
N MET A 347 27.63 10.10 1.67
CA MET A 347 26.95 9.35 0.61
C MET A 347 27.91 8.78 -0.43
N ILE A 348 29.09 9.38 -0.61
CA ILE A 348 30.15 8.84 -1.46
C ILE A 348 30.91 7.72 -0.72
N GLU A 349 31.06 7.85 0.60
CA GLU A 349 31.70 6.85 1.45
C GLU A 349 30.85 5.59 1.67
N SER A 350 29.52 5.72 1.68
CA SER A 350 28.55 4.62 1.84
C SER A 350 28.51 3.72 0.62
#